data_AF-A0A1W2EXR9-F1
#
_entry.id   AF-A0A1W2EXR9-F1
#
_cell.length_a   1.000
_cell.length_b   1.000
_cell.length_c   1.000
_cell.angle_alpha   90.00
_cell.angle_beta   90.00
_cell.angle_gamma   90.00
#
_symmetry.space_group_name_H-M   'P 1'
#
loop_
_entity.id
_entity.type
_entity.pdbx_description
1 polymer ?
#
loop_
_entity_poly.entity_id
_entity_poly.type
_entity_poly.pdbx_seq_one_letter_code
_entity_poly.pdbx_strand_id
1 'polypeptide(L)'
;MDSKRSIIRGICFSILLLSSQNLFAQKIDSLVIKKMDTVATKKVESKKVEPKKVDSLTDNMDALISKKIDAIIAKKMEALALAKSDTLVLEKIDTLIGAEYVDTARYKSRVLLPDIYGKPDSTLEKTLVQVKGNLYRHTNGTLPALHSGLVLITKAGAIVIDPALTQAAIWLNEEIKKRFKVDVKYVLLTHGHYDHAGGSQIFQQAGAKVIIQKNGLEAIVGEKLPVATPDIVFEDKIAIVLGGERVVMNHIAPSHSNSMSVITFPGYKAMQLTDIGQSETMPYNDFLDFYYDGWIKTLDWALKQDVNYIDVGHYTPATLQNIKDLREYMVDLHNQVLALVREGQSWDQLYRNVKFSDKVKKWGGFDTMGKLNIAGMYQWIINHRRGVW
;
A
#
# COMPACT_ATOMS: atom_id res chain seq x y z
N MET A 1 17.27 43.20 -9.84
CA MET A 1 17.98 42.03 -10.40
C MET A 1 17.06 40.83 -10.67
N ASP A 2 15.78 40.87 -10.28
CA ASP A 2 14.83 39.75 -10.45
C ASP A 2 14.17 39.61 -11.82
N SER A 3 14.10 40.67 -12.64
CA SER A 3 13.46 40.56 -13.97
C SER A 3 14.32 39.84 -15.01
N LYS A 4 15.67 39.94 -14.91
CA LYS A 4 16.58 39.28 -15.86
C LYS A 4 16.71 37.77 -15.62
N ARG A 5 16.48 37.28 -14.40
CA ARG A 5 16.51 35.83 -14.07
C ARG A 5 15.25 35.08 -14.52
N SER A 6 14.10 35.75 -14.58
CA SER A 6 12.85 35.17 -15.10
C SER A 6 12.92 34.94 -16.61
N ILE A 7 13.50 35.88 -17.36
CA ILE A 7 13.62 35.82 -18.82
C ILE A 7 14.59 34.70 -19.26
N ILE A 8 15.73 34.53 -18.56
CA ILE A 8 16.71 33.46 -18.86
C ILE A 8 16.12 32.05 -18.56
N ARG A 9 15.27 31.92 -17.54
CA ARG A 9 14.55 30.67 -17.24
C ARG A 9 13.52 30.31 -18.32
N GLY A 10 12.79 31.28 -18.86
CA GLY A 10 11.85 31.05 -19.96
C GLY A 10 12.54 30.65 -21.27
N ILE A 11 13.70 31.24 -21.56
CA ILE A 11 14.47 30.95 -22.78
C ILE A 11 15.12 29.55 -22.72
N CYS A 12 15.73 29.16 -21.59
CA CYS A 12 16.31 27.81 -21.46
C CYS A 12 15.25 26.70 -21.46
N PHE A 13 14.07 26.94 -20.86
CA PHE A 13 12.94 25.98 -20.87
C PHE A 13 12.40 25.77 -22.29
N SER A 14 12.34 26.83 -23.09
CA SER A 14 11.88 26.78 -24.48
C SER A 14 12.87 26.03 -25.39
N ILE A 15 14.18 26.26 -25.23
CA ILE A 15 15.24 25.64 -26.06
C ILE A 15 15.38 24.13 -25.78
N LEU A 16 15.21 23.69 -24.54
CA LEU A 16 15.21 22.26 -24.16
C LEU A 16 13.93 21.51 -24.59
N LEU A 17 12.77 22.18 -24.58
CA LEU A 17 11.55 21.65 -25.18
C LEU A 17 11.70 21.46 -26.69
N LEU A 18 12.24 22.47 -27.40
CA LEU A 18 12.37 22.45 -28.86
C LEU A 18 13.35 21.37 -29.37
N SER A 19 14.49 21.20 -28.69
CA SER A 19 15.51 20.21 -29.06
C SER A 19 15.06 18.76 -28.83
N SER A 20 14.28 18.51 -27.77
CA SER A 20 13.72 17.18 -27.49
C SER A 20 12.51 16.84 -28.36
N GLN A 21 11.72 17.84 -28.77
CA GLN A 21 10.65 17.70 -29.76
C GLN A 21 11.21 17.24 -31.12
N ASN A 22 12.31 17.83 -31.59
CA ASN A 22 12.90 17.50 -32.90
C ASN A 22 13.46 16.07 -33.00
N LEU A 23 14.14 15.58 -31.97
CA LEU A 23 14.76 14.25 -32.02
C LEU A 23 13.73 13.10 -31.90
N PHE A 24 12.60 13.36 -31.24
CA PHE A 24 11.56 12.37 -30.99
C PHE A 24 10.51 12.32 -32.12
N ALA A 25 10.19 13.48 -32.72
CA ALA A 25 9.38 13.55 -33.94
C ALA A 25 10.00 12.72 -35.06
N GLN A 26 11.32 12.86 -35.30
CA GLN A 26 12.05 12.10 -36.32
C GLN A 26 11.97 10.57 -36.15
N LYS A 27 11.95 10.05 -34.92
CA LYS A 27 11.84 8.61 -34.65
C LYS A 27 10.41 8.10 -34.84
N ILE A 28 9.40 8.87 -34.45
CA ILE A 28 7.99 8.50 -34.62
C ILE A 28 7.61 8.53 -36.11
N ASP A 29 8.05 9.54 -36.86
CA ASP A 29 7.84 9.63 -38.30
C ASP A 29 8.34 8.36 -39.02
N SER A 30 9.53 7.87 -38.66
CA SER A 30 10.11 6.67 -39.27
C SER A 30 9.30 5.38 -39.03
N LEU A 31 8.62 5.29 -37.88
CA LEU A 31 7.83 4.12 -37.45
C LEU A 31 6.41 4.14 -38.01
N VAL A 32 5.83 5.34 -38.13
CA VAL A 32 4.51 5.55 -38.72
C VAL A 32 4.58 5.34 -40.24
N ILE A 33 5.60 5.89 -40.92
CA ILE A 33 5.83 5.69 -42.36
C ILE A 33 5.98 4.19 -42.70
N LYS A 34 6.78 3.43 -41.94
CA LYS A 34 6.94 1.97 -42.13
C LYS A 34 5.64 1.18 -42.00
N LYS A 35 4.75 1.57 -41.09
CA LYS A 35 3.44 0.91 -40.93
C LYS A 35 2.45 1.32 -42.03
N MET A 36 2.56 2.54 -42.55
CA MET A 36 1.71 3.05 -43.63
C MET A 36 2.00 2.36 -44.97
N ASP A 37 3.28 2.12 -45.32
CA ASP A 37 3.65 1.36 -46.52
C ASP A 37 3.05 -0.05 -46.52
N THR A 38 2.91 -0.66 -45.34
CA THR A 38 2.35 -2.01 -45.16
C THR A 38 0.82 -2.04 -45.27
N VAL A 39 0.13 -0.93 -44.98
CA VAL A 39 -1.34 -0.83 -45.02
C VAL A 39 -1.82 -0.34 -46.39
N ALA A 40 -1.08 0.56 -47.03
CA ALA A 40 -1.36 1.02 -48.40
C ALA A 40 -1.22 -0.12 -49.42
N THR A 41 -0.16 -0.93 -49.32
CA THR A 41 0.05 -2.12 -50.18
C THR A 41 -1.07 -3.15 -50.04
N LYS A 42 -1.57 -3.42 -48.82
CA LYS A 42 -2.68 -4.36 -48.60
C LYS A 42 -4.05 -3.90 -49.12
N LYS A 43 -4.27 -2.60 -49.27
CA LYS A 43 -5.59 -2.05 -49.65
C LYS A 43 -5.74 -1.87 -51.16
N VAL A 44 -4.65 -1.56 -51.86
CA VAL A 44 -4.62 -1.39 -53.33
C VAL A 44 -4.86 -2.72 -54.07
N GLU A 45 -4.47 -3.86 -53.51
CA GLU A 45 -4.71 -5.19 -54.10
C GLU A 45 -6.19 -5.61 -54.14
N SER A 46 -7.09 -4.90 -53.43
CA SER A 46 -8.48 -5.36 -53.22
C SER A 46 -9.56 -4.66 -54.06
N LYS A 47 -9.26 -3.59 -54.81
CA LYS A 47 -10.28 -2.89 -55.62
C LYS A 47 -9.69 -2.27 -56.90
N LYS A 48 -10.24 -2.67 -58.06
CA LYS A 48 -10.11 -1.92 -59.32
C LYS A 48 -10.84 -0.57 -59.17
N VAL A 49 -10.12 0.48 -58.78
CA VAL A 49 -10.64 1.85 -58.70
C VAL A 49 -9.86 2.73 -59.67
N GLU A 50 -10.57 3.58 -60.42
CA GLU A 50 -9.96 4.52 -61.36
C GLU A 50 -9.00 5.51 -60.66
N PRO A 51 -7.85 5.86 -61.28
CA PRO A 51 -6.74 6.56 -60.64
C PRO A 51 -7.14 7.85 -59.91
N LYS A 52 -8.00 8.68 -60.53
CA LYS A 52 -8.37 10.00 -60.00
C LYS A 52 -9.24 9.98 -58.74
N LYS A 53 -9.94 8.88 -58.44
CA LYS A 53 -10.72 8.75 -57.19
C LYS A 53 -9.87 8.24 -56.03
N VAL A 54 -8.76 7.54 -56.32
CA VAL A 54 -7.85 7.00 -55.31
C VAL A 54 -7.09 8.12 -54.61
N ASP A 55 -6.57 9.09 -55.37
CA ASP A 55 -5.79 10.22 -54.83
C ASP A 55 -6.59 11.08 -53.85
N SER A 56 -7.85 11.40 -54.17
CA SER A 56 -8.72 12.16 -53.27
C SER A 56 -9.12 11.42 -51.99
N LEU A 57 -9.13 10.08 -52.03
CA LEU A 57 -9.47 9.22 -50.89
C LEU A 57 -8.23 9.00 -50.00
N THR A 58 -7.04 8.96 -50.57
CA THR A 58 -5.77 8.91 -49.82
C THR A 58 -5.48 10.24 -49.14
N ASP A 59 -5.65 11.38 -49.82
CA ASP A 59 -5.37 12.70 -49.24
C ASP A 59 -6.29 13.02 -48.04
N ASN A 60 -7.57 12.69 -48.17
CA ASN A 60 -8.55 12.87 -47.08
C ASN A 60 -8.29 11.90 -45.91
N MET A 61 -7.79 10.69 -46.19
CA MET A 61 -7.46 9.71 -45.17
C MET A 61 -6.17 10.08 -44.44
N ASP A 62 -5.15 10.58 -45.15
CA ASP A 62 -3.89 11.05 -44.58
C ASP A 62 -4.08 12.30 -43.72
N ALA A 63 -4.90 13.25 -44.16
CA ALA A 63 -5.26 14.43 -43.35
C ALA A 63 -5.99 14.04 -42.05
N LEU A 64 -6.90 13.06 -42.12
CA LEU A 64 -7.65 12.60 -40.95
C LEU A 64 -6.78 11.79 -39.97
N ILE A 65 -5.84 11.01 -40.51
CA ILE A 65 -4.88 10.21 -39.73
C ILE A 65 -3.85 11.13 -39.07
N SER A 66 -3.27 12.08 -39.80
CA SER A 66 -2.33 13.07 -39.24
C SER A 66 -2.97 13.81 -38.07
N LYS A 67 -4.18 14.35 -38.25
CA LYS A 67 -4.87 15.09 -37.19
C LYS A 67 -5.16 14.24 -35.94
N LYS A 68 -5.42 12.94 -36.10
CA LYS A 68 -5.62 12.01 -34.98
C LYS A 68 -4.30 11.63 -34.30
N ILE A 69 -3.22 11.44 -35.07
CA ILE A 69 -1.88 11.15 -34.55
C ILE A 69 -1.36 12.36 -33.77
N ASP A 70 -1.49 13.57 -34.32
CA ASP A 70 -1.09 14.82 -33.67
C ASP A 70 -1.83 15.03 -32.35
N ALA A 71 -3.13 14.73 -32.31
CA ALA A 71 -3.91 14.78 -31.08
C ALA A 71 -3.46 13.74 -30.03
N ILE A 72 -3.11 12.52 -30.45
CA ILE A 72 -2.61 11.47 -29.56
C ILE A 72 -1.20 11.81 -29.04
N ILE A 73 -0.32 12.32 -29.90
CA ILE A 73 1.02 12.75 -29.53
C ILE A 73 0.93 13.94 -28.58
N ALA A 74 0.13 14.97 -28.88
CA ALA A 74 -0.08 16.11 -28.01
C ALA A 74 -0.57 15.67 -26.61
N LYS A 75 -1.58 14.81 -26.55
CA LYS A 75 -2.13 14.31 -25.28
C LYS A 75 -1.12 13.47 -24.48
N LYS A 76 -0.30 12.64 -25.15
CA LYS A 76 0.78 11.88 -24.49
C LYS A 76 1.95 12.76 -24.05
N MET A 77 2.31 13.76 -24.84
CA MET A 77 3.38 14.71 -24.53
C MET A 77 2.98 15.62 -23.37
N GLU A 78 1.72 16.04 -23.32
CA GLU A 78 1.17 16.82 -22.20
C GLU A 78 1.14 15.98 -20.91
N ALA A 79 0.71 14.71 -20.99
CA ALA A 79 0.77 13.78 -19.86
C ALA A 79 2.21 13.48 -19.39
N LEU A 80 3.17 13.36 -20.32
CA LEU A 80 4.58 13.16 -19.98
C LEU A 80 5.25 14.42 -19.43
N ALA A 81 4.88 15.59 -19.95
CA ALA A 81 5.35 16.88 -19.48
C ALA A 81 4.85 17.17 -18.06
N LEU A 82 3.57 16.89 -17.79
CA LEU A 82 3.00 16.92 -16.44
C LEU A 82 3.75 15.96 -15.51
N ALA A 83 3.94 14.70 -15.94
CA ALA A 83 4.64 13.71 -15.11
C ALA A 83 6.09 14.12 -14.78
N LYS A 84 6.83 14.71 -15.73
CA LYS A 84 8.20 15.18 -15.49
C LYS A 84 8.28 16.49 -14.71
N SER A 85 7.36 17.43 -14.94
CA SER A 85 7.29 18.67 -14.15
C SER A 85 6.88 18.38 -12.72
N ASP A 86 5.93 17.46 -12.52
CA ASP A 86 5.53 16.99 -11.20
C ASP A 86 6.73 16.38 -10.48
N THR A 87 7.49 15.49 -11.14
CA THR A 87 8.66 14.86 -10.50
C THR A 87 9.70 15.89 -10.00
N LEU A 88 9.95 16.97 -10.75
CA LEU A 88 10.91 18.04 -10.37
C LEU A 88 10.38 19.03 -9.33
N VAL A 89 9.06 19.19 -9.21
CA VAL A 89 8.41 20.07 -8.21
C VAL A 89 8.13 19.33 -6.90
N LEU A 90 7.80 18.04 -6.98
CA LEU A 90 7.53 17.15 -5.85
C LEU A 90 8.74 16.93 -4.93
N GLU A 91 9.97 17.11 -5.42
CA GLU A 91 11.17 17.01 -4.58
C GLU A 91 11.29 18.11 -3.52
N LYS A 92 10.50 19.19 -3.60
CA LYS A 92 10.61 20.37 -2.69
C LYS A 92 9.38 20.67 -1.84
N ILE A 93 8.26 19.97 -2.05
CA ILE A 93 7.03 20.18 -1.29
C ILE A 93 6.48 18.83 -0.87
N ASP A 94 6.24 18.66 0.44
CA ASP A 94 5.54 17.50 0.98
C ASP A 94 4.20 17.35 0.27
N THR A 95 4.02 16.23 -0.42
CA THR A 95 2.83 16.03 -1.26
C THR A 95 2.07 14.81 -0.82
N LEU A 96 0.79 15.00 -0.50
CA LEU A 96 -0.16 13.93 -0.21
C LEU A 96 -1.22 13.88 -1.31
N ILE A 97 -1.23 12.78 -2.06
CA ILE A 97 -2.18 12.55 -3.16
C ILE A 97 -3.20 11.52 -2.69
N GLY A 98 -4.46 11.92 -2.55
CA GLY A 98 -5.56 11.08 -2.03
C GLY A 98 -5.93 11.35 -0.56
N ALA A 99 -5.44 12.44 0.03
CA ALA A 99 -5.74 12.83 1.40
C ALA A 99 -7.12 13.49 1.54
N GLU A 100 -7.86 13.08 2.57
CA GLU A 100 -9.05 13.74 3.10
C GLU A 100 -8.75 14.16 4.55
N TYR A 101 -8.83 15.45 4.86
CA TYR A 101 -8.52 15.95 6.21
C TYR A 101 -9.71 15.79 7.15
N VAL A 102 -9.45 15.26 8.34
CA VAL A 102 -10.47 15.07 9.38
C VAL A 102 -10.61 16.35 10.20
N ASP A 103 -11.85 16.78 10.44
CA ASP A 103 -12.14 17.80 11.45
C ASP A 103 -12.01 17.20 12.86
N THR A 104 -10.78 17.19 13.38
CA THR A 104 -10.45 16.60 14.68
C THR A 104 -11.11 17.32 15.85
N ALA A 105 -11.59 18.56 15.68
CA ALA A 105 -12.28 19.31 16.72
C ALA A 105 -13.56 18.58 17.19
N ARG A 106 -14.22 17.85 16.28
CA ARG A 106 -15.42 17.03 16.57
C ARG A 106 -15.17 15.92 17.58
N TYR A 107 -13.91 15.51 17.75
CA TYR A 107 -13.52 14.37 18.56
C TYR A 107 -12.70 14.76 19.80
N LYS A 108 -12.49 16.07 20.03
CA LYS A 108 -11.65 16.57 21.14
C LYS A 108 -12.14 16.12 22.52
N SER A 109 -13.46 15.94 22.68
CA SER A 109 -14.11 15.50 23.92
C SER A 109 -14.55 14.03 23.89
N ARG A 110 -14.00 13.21 22.97
CA ARG A 110 -14.36 11.79 22.93
C ARG A 110 -13.89 11.08 24.20
N VAL A 111 -14.70 10.15 24.69
CA VAL A 111 -14.35 9.30 25.83
C VAL A 111 -13.28 8.29 25.39
N LEU A 112 -12.27 8.07 26.21
CA LEU A 112 -11.20 7.09 25.99
C LEU A 112 -11.29 5.98 27.03
N LEU A 113 -11.02 4.75 26.62
CA LEU A 113 -10.70 3.66 27.55
C LEU A 113 -9.30 3.86 28.14
N PRO A 114 -8.98 3.24 29.29
CA PRO A 114 -7.64 3.31 29.85
C PRO A 114 -6.58 2.72 28.91
N ASP A 115 -5.45 3.40 28.77
CA ASP A 115 -4.25 2.80 28.18
C ASP A 115 -3.61 1.83 29.19
N ILE A 116 -3.96 0.55 29.09
CA ILE A 116 -3.45 -0.49 29.98
C ILE A 116 -1.96 -0.82 29.75
N TYR A 117 -1.38 -0.35 28.64
CA TYR A 117 0.03 -0.51 28.27
C TYR A 117 0.80 0.82 28.27
N GLY A 118 0.20 1.88 28.81
CA GLY A 118 0.75 3.23 28.84
C GLY A 118 1.82 3.44 29.91
N LYS A 119 2.11 2.40 30.69
CA LYS A 119 3.16 2.43 31.72
C LYS A 119 4.50 2.05 31.08
N PRO A 120 5.52 2.93 31.16
CA PRO A 120 6.84 2.60 30.68
C PRO A 120 7.41 1.37 31.39
N ASP A 121 7.76 0.34 30.62
CA ASP A 121 8.56 -0.80 31.04
C ASP A 121 9.99 -0.59 30.52
N SER A 122 10.90 -0.30 31.46
CA SER A 122 12.32 -0.09 31.17
C SER A 122 13.01 -1.36 30.65
N THR A 123 12.40 -2.53 30.84
CA THR A 123 12.94 -3.83 30.38
C THR A 123 12.48 -4.23 28.99
N LEU A 124 11.54 -3.49 28.39
CA LEU A 124 11.05 -3.79 27.05
C LEU A 124 12.21 -3.68 26.04
N GLU A 125 12.59 -4.80 25.42
CA GLU A 125 13.56 -4.78 24.32
C GLU A 125 13.03 -3.95 23.16
N LYS A 126 13.86 -3.07 22.60
CA LYS A 126 13.48 -2.15 21.53
C LYS A 126 14.62 -2.03 20.52
N THR A 127 14.32 -2.07 19.23
CA THR A 127 15.33 -1.93 18.18
C THR A 127 14.89 -1.00 17.07
N LEU A 128 15.85 -0.38 16.38
CA LEU A 128 15.67 0.39 15.16
C LEU A 128 16.82 0.06 14.20
N VAL A 129 16.61 -0.97 13.38
CA VAL A 129 17.65 -1.58 12.55
C VAL A 129 17.47 -1.15 11.10
N GLN A 130 18.57 -0.85 10.41
CA GLN A 130 18.51 -0.48 9.00
C GLN A 130 18.14 -1.69 8.15
N VAL A 131 17.14 -1.52 7.28
CA VAL A 131 16.75 -2.52 6.28
C VAL A 131 17.54 -2.27 5.00
N LYS A 132 17.40 -1.06 4.42
CA LYS A 132 18.07 -0.65 3.18
C LYS A 132 18.00 0.85 3.03
N GLY A 133 19.12 1.50 2.69
CA GLY A 133 19.14 2.96 2.48
C GLY A 133 18.54 3.70 3.67
N ASN A 134 17.52 4.53 3.43
CA ASN A 134 16.85 5.27 4.51
C ASN A 134 15.66 4.54 5.15
N LEU A 135 15.43 3.26 4.82
CA LEU A 135 14.39 2.43 5.41
C LEU A 135 14.94 1.62 6.58
N TYR A 136 14.27 1.73 7.71
CA TYR A 136 14.57 1.05 8.97
C TYR A 136 13.37 0.22 9.42
N ARG A 137 13.61 -0.76 10.27
CA ARG A 137 12.60 -1.55 10.96
C ARG A 137 12.73 -1.30 12.45
N HIS A 138 11.64 -0.92 13.08
CA HIS A 138 11.54 -0.83 14.53
C HIS A 138 10.87 -2.10 15.08
N THR A 139 11.30 -2.52 16.27
CA THR A 139 10.66 -3.62 17.01
C THR A 139 10.57 -3.27 18.48
N ASN A 140 9.57 -3.83 19.16
CA ASN A 140 9.42 -3.74 20.60
C ASN A 140 9.01 -5.11 21.17
N GLY A 141 9.52 -5.43 22.37
CA GLY A 141 9.52 -6.74 23.02
C GLY A 141 8.16 -7.42 23.20
N THR A 142 8.17 -8.56 23.88
CA THR A 142 7.22 -9.68 23.69
C THR A 142 5.81 -9.53 24.28
N LEU A 143 5.27 -8.33 24.48
CA LEU A 143 3.92 -8.18 25.06
C LEU A 143 3.01 -7.23 24.26
N PRO A 144 1.80 -7.68 23.85
CA PRO A 144 1.27 -9.06 23.91
C PRO A 144 1.92 -10.02 22.88
N ALA A 145 2.65 -9.46 21.90
CA ALA A 145 3.51 -10.15 20.94
C ALA A 145 4.65 -9.20 20.54
N LEU A 146 5.72 -9.73 19.94
CA LEU A 146 6.74 -8.87 19.33
C LEU A 146 6.08 -8.09 18.19
N HIS A 147 5.97 -6.76 18.32
CA HIS A 147 5.50 -5.88 17.26
C HIS A 147 6.68 -5.38 16.42
N SER A 148 6.43 -5.10 15.15
CA SER A 148 7.35 -4.40 14.26
C SER A 148 6.65 -3.44 13.32
N GLY A 149 7.38 -2.41 12.89
CA GLY A 149 6.96 -1.57 11.78
C GLY A 149 8.15 -0.94 11.08
N LEU A 150 7.90 -0.35 9.92
CA LEU A 150 8.92 0.33 9.13
C LEU A 150 9.00 1.81 9.50
N VAL A 151 10.20 2.38 9.34
CA VAL A 151 10.46 3.81 9.48
C VAL A 151 11.26 4.27 8.27
N LEU A 152 10.75 5.27 7.56
CA LEU A 152 11.45 5.91 6.44
C LEU A 152 12.03 7.24 6.92
N ILE A 153 13.34 7.35 6.91
CA ILE A 153 14.07 8.56 7.32
C ILE A 153 14.35 9.43 6.09
N THR A 154 14.08 10.73 6.16
CA THR A 154 14.36 11.66 5.07
C THR A 154 15.00 12.94 5.63
N LYS A 155 15.57 13.79 4.77
CA LYS A 155 16.09 15.10 5.20
C LYS A 155 14.98 16.07 5.66
N ALA A 156 13.74 15.85 5.24
CA ALA A 156 12.60 16.71 5.60
C ALA A 156 11.85 16.22 6.85
N GLY A 157 12.14 15.01 7.32
CA GLY A 157 11.42 14.36 8.41
C GLY A 157 11.37 12.83 8.28
N ALA A 158 10.88 12.17 9.31
CA ALA A 158 10.64 10.73 9.29
C ALA A 158 9.15 10.41 9.06
N ILE A 159 8.91 9.23 8.47
CA ILE A 159 7.59 8.59 8.39
C ILE A 159 7.66 7.30 9.20
N VAL A 160 6.79 7.16 10.20
CA VAL A 160 6.69 5.96 11.04
C VAL A 160 5.44 5.18 10.64
N ILE A 161 5.59 3.87 10.48
CA ILE A 161 4.47 2.98 10.22
C ILE A 161 4.25 2.15 11.48
N ASP A 162 3.00 2.12 11.95
CA ASP A 162 2.53 1.40 13.14
C ASP A 162 3.46 1.65 14.34
N PRO A 163 3.22 2.69 15.15
CA PRO A 163 4.13 3.10 16.24
C PRO A 163 4.14 2.17 17.46
N ALA A 164 3.53 1.00 17.37
CA ALA A 164 3.37 0.05 18.46
C ALA A 164 2.58 0.63 19.64
N LEU A 165 2.92 0.22 20.88
CA LEU A 165 2.36 0.73 22.13
C LEU A 165 3.04 2.03 22.58
N THR A 166 2.36 2.80 23.45
CA THR A 166 2.78 4.11 23.97
C THR A 166 4.26 4.17 24.41
N GLN A 167 4.71 3.19 25.20
CA GLN A 167 6.09 3.15 25.69
C GLN A 167 7.15 2.99 24.57
N ALA A 168 6.84 2.20 23.54
CA ALA A 168 7.74 1.98 22.42
C ALA A 168 7.78 3.23 21.53
N ALA A 169 6.64 3.90 21.35
CA ALA A 169 6.54 5.16 20.62
C ALA A 169 7.33 6.31 21.27
N ILE A 170 7.34 6.43 22.61
CA ILE A 170 8.17 7.42 23.32
C ILE A 170 9.64 7.23 22.95
N TRP A 171 10.14 6.00 23.14
CA TRP A 171 11.52 5.66 22.81
C TRP A 171 11.82 5.87 21.32
N LEU A 172 10.93 5.43 20.42
CA LEU A 172 11.15 5.51 18.98
C LEU A 172 11.22 6.97 18.51
N ASN A 173 10.35 7.85 19.04
CA ASN A 173 10.38 9.28 18.75
C ASN A 173 11.69 9.92 19.21
N GLU A 174 12.17 9.60 20.41
CA GLU A 174 13.45 10.08 20.94
C GLU A 174 14.64 9.55 20.14
N GLU A 175 14.64 8.27 19.79
CA GLU A 175 15.70 7.62 19.05
C GLU A 175 15.81 8.18 17.61
N ILE A 176 14.69 8.45 16.95
CA ILE A 176 14.67 9.10 15.63
C ILE A 176 15.30 10.50 15.72
N LYS A 177 14.87 11.32 16.70
CA LYS A 177 15.42 12.66 16.92
C LYS A 177 16.91 12.62 17.25
N LYS A 178 17.32 11.69 18.11
CA LYS A 178 18.71 11.53 18.55
C LYS A 178 19.62 11.09 17.42
N ARG A 179 19.24 10.06 16.68
CA ARG A 179 20.08 9.40 15.67
C ARG A 179 20.09 10.13 14.33
N PHE A 180 18.95 10.67 13.90
CA PHE A 180 18.79 11.24 12.56
C PHE A 180 18.61 12.76 12.55
N LYS A 181 18.41 13.39 13.71
CA LYS A 181 18.24 14.85 13.84
C LYS A 181 17.06 15.40 13.04
N VAL A 182 15.98 14.61 12.93
CA VAL A 182 14.73 15.00 12.27
C VAL A 182 13.53 14.66 13.14
N ASP A 183 12.45 15.41 12.97
CA ASP A 183 11.16 15.10 13.58
C ASP A 183 10.37 14.10 12.72
N VAL A 184 9.45 13.37 13.35
CA VAL A 184 8.44 12.58 12.64
C VAL A 184 7.37 13.52 12.08
N LYS A 185 7.10 13.43 10.77
CA LYS A 185 6.08 14.24 10.08
C LYS A 185 4.78 13.49 9.89
N TYR A 186 4.86 12.19 9.62
CA TYR A 186 3.70 11.35 9.38
C TYR A 186 3.81 10.04 10.18
N VAL A 187 2.69 9.65 10.78
CA VAL A 187 2.46 8.30 11.28
C VAL A 187 1.41 7.67 10.39
N LEU A 188 1.74 6.53 9.79
CA LEU A 188 0.84 5.77 8.95
C LEU A 188 0.36 4.55 9.74
N LEU A 189 -0.94 4.47 9.98
CA LEU A 189 -1.55 3.31 10.61
C LEU A 189 -2.03 2.36 9.52
N THR A 190 -1.59 1.10 9.59
CA THR A 190 -2.09 0.07 8.67
C THR A 190 -3.55 -0.24 8.94
N HIS A 191 -3.96 -0.23 10.21
CA HIS A 191 -5.34 -0.40 10.67
C HIS A 191 -5.52 0.07 12.11
N GLY A 192 -6.75 -0.02 12.62
CA GLY A 192 -7.15 0.52 13.92
C GLY A 192 -6.89 -0.37 15.15
N HIS A 193 -6.17 -1.49 15.05
CA HIS A 193 -5.90 -2.33 16.23
C HIS A 193 -4.88 -1.69 17.17
N TYR A 194 -5.06 -1.93 18.46
CA TYR A 194 -4.39 -1.18 19.52
C TYR A 194 -2.88 -1.42 19.59
N ASP A 195 -2.43 -2.63 19.31
CA ASP A 195 -1.03 -3.02 19.31
C ASP A 195 -0.23 -2.35 18.20
N HIS A 196 -0.89 -1.86 17.15
CA HIS A 196 -0.30 -1.06 16.06
C HIS A 196 -0.48 0.44 16.27
N ALA A 197 -1.67 0.87 16.71
CA ALA A 197 -2.04 2.27 16.82
C ALA A 197 -1.73 2.92 18.17
N GLY A 198 -1.44 2.14 19.21
CA GLY A 198 -1.34 2.54 20.63
C GLY A 198 -0.52 3.81 20.86
N GLY A 199 0.67 3.85 20.29
CA GLY A 199 1.64 4.92 20.48
C GLY A 199 1.48 6.12 19.55
N SER A 200 0.49 6.12 18.66
CA SER A 200 0.27 7.20 17.68
C SER A 200 0.09 8.57 18.31
N GLN A 201 -0.53 8.64 19.49
CA GLN A 201 -0.74 9.88 20.24
C GLN A 201 0.57 10.58 20.62
N ILE A 202 1.64 9.83 20.87
CA ILE A 202 2.94 10.39 21.24
C ILE A 202 3.53 11.20 20.09
N PHE A 203 3.42 10.67 18.87
CA PHE A 203 3.87 11.36 17.67
C PHE A 203 2.96 12.52 17.29
N GLN A 204 1.64 12.37 17.44
CA GLN A 204 0.69 13.45 17.16
C GLN A 204 0.92 14.64 18.10
N GLN A 205 1.13 14.40 19.39
CA GLN A 205 1.48 15.43 20.37
C GLN A 205 2.83 16.11 20.05
N ALA A 206 3.76 15.38 19.42
CA ALA A 206 5.03 15.92 18.93
C ALA A 206 4.91 16.66 17.57
N GLY A 207 3.70 16.78 17.01
CA GLY A 207 3.43 17.54 15.79
C GLY A 207 3.33 16.72 14.50
N ALA A 208 3.41 15.39 14.56
CA ALA A 208 3.19 14.53 13.40
C ALA A 208 1.70 14.47 13.02
N LYS A 209 1.42 14.19 11.74
CA LYS A 209 0.07 13.89 11.24
C LYS A 209 -0.18 12.40 11.21
N VAL A 210 -1.29 11.95 11.79
CA VAL A 210 -1.69 10.53 11.79
C VAL A 210 -2.62 10.26 10.61
N ILE A 211 -2.26 9.26 9.80
CA ILE A 211 -2.96 8.88 8.57
C ILE A 211 -3.44 7.44 8.69
N ILE A 212 -4.71 7.19 8.34
CA ILE A 212 -5.31 5.85 8.31
C ILE A 212 -6.30 5.74 7.16
N GLN A 213 -6.68 4.53 6.76
CA GLN A 213 -7.80 4.31 5.85
C GLN A 213 -9.12 4.82 6.50
N LYS A 214 -10.03 5.36 5.68
CA LYS A 214 -11.25 6.05 6.12
C LYS A 214 -12.12 5.31 7.12
N ASN A 215 -12.30 4.00 6.98
CA ASN A 215 -13.08 3.17 7.89
C ASN A 215 -12.43 3.06 9.27
N GLY A 216 -11.12 3.29 9.39
CA GLY A 216 -10.39 3.21 10.65
C GLY A 216 -10.73 4.35 11.62
N LEU A 217 -11.23 5.49 11.12
CA LEU A 217 -11.66 6.59 11.98
C LEU A 217 -12.84 6.18 12.87
N GLU A 218 -13.81 5.46 12.30
CA GLU A 218 -14.99 5.01 13.04
C GLU A 218 -14.59 4.02 14.13
N ALA A 219 -13.79 3.00 13.80
CA ALA A 219 -13.30 2.01 14.78
C ALA A 219 -12.55 2.69 15.94
N ILE A 220 -11.59 3.58 15.65
CA ILE A 220 -10.81 4.28 16.69
C ILE A 220 -11.70 5.08 17.63
N VAL A 221 -12.69 5.81 17.09
CA VAL A 221 -13.57 6.66 17.88
C VAL A 221 -14.62 5.84 18.62
N GLY A 222 -15.28 4.91 17.93
CA GLY A 222 -16.38 4.08 18.42
C GLY A 222 -15.94 3.11 19.52
N GLU A 223 -14.76 2.51 19.37
CA GLU A 223 -14.17 1.63 20.38
C GLU A 223 -13.44 2.40 21.50
N LYS A 224 -13.45 3.75 21.44
CA LYS A 224 -12.87 4.62 22.47
C LYS A 224 -11.38 4.31 22.70
N LEU A 225 -10.66 3.94 21.64
CA LEU A 225 -9.26 3.54 21.74
C LEU A 225 -8.41 4.72 22.24
N PRO A 226 -7.49 4.53 23.21
CA PRO A 226 -6.60 5.57 23.72
C PRO A 226 -5.42 5.82 22.79
N VAL A 227 -5.73 6.19 21.54
CA VAL A 227 -4.79 6.46 20.45
C VAL A 227 -5.05 7.86 19.89
N ALA A 228 -4.18 8.32 18.99
CA ALA A 228 -4.41 9.58 18.27
C ALA A 228 -5.75 9.53 17.51
N THR A 229 -6.51 10.62 17.53
CA THR A 229 -7.58 10.82 16.54
C THR A 229 -6.90 11.08 15.19
N PRO A 230 -7.14 10.29 14.13
CA PRO A 230 -6.49 10.51 12.84
C PRO A 230 -6.69 11.93 12.31
N ASP A 231 -5.63 12.53 11.77
CA ASP A 231 -5.67 13.85 11.13
C ASP A 231 -6.13 13.76 9.67
N ILE A 232 -5.78 12.66 9.00
CA ILE A 232 -5.98 12.46 7.57
C ILE A 232 -6.50 11.04 7.36
N VAL A 233 -7.48 10.92 6.48
CA VAL A 233 -7.99 9.65 5.97
C VAL A 233 -7.81 9.55 4.46
N PHE A 234 -7.91 8.32 3.95
CA PHE A 234 -7.96 8.05 2.52
C PHE A 234 -8.89 6.87 2.22
N GLU A 235 -9.42 6.81 1.01
CA GLU A 235 -10.35 5.75 0.58
C GLU A 235 -9.59 4.49 0.13
N ASP A 236 -9.02 4.51 -1.09
CA ASP A 236 -8.36 3.36 -1.71
C ASP A 236 -6.83 3.47 -1.65
N LYS A 237 -6.29 4.67 -1.84
CA LYS A 237 -4.86 4.90 -1.97
C LYS A 237 -4.48 6.31 -1.56
N ILE A 238 -3.36 6.42 -0.85
CA ILE A 238 -2.66 7.68 -0.64
C ILE A 238 -1.17 7.52 -0.93
N ALA A 239 -0.59 8.48 -1.65
CA ALA A 239 0.84 8.54 -1.88
C ALA A 239 1.43 9.76 -1.16
N ILE A 240 2.54 9.54 -0.48
CA ILE A 240 3.24 10.57 0.30
C ILE A 240 4.66 10.68 -0.26
N VAL A 241 5.04 11.89 -0.63
CA VAL A 241 6.41 12.25 -0.99
C VAL A 241 6.95 13.19 0.07
N LEU A 242 8.03 12.78 0.73
CA LEU A 242 8.70 13.55 1.80
C LEU A 242 10.21 13.52 1.55
N GLY A 243 10.84 14.68 1.44
CA GLY A 243 12.29 14.77 1.25
C GLY A 243 12.84 14.00 0.04
N GLY A 244 12.03 13.86 -1.03
CA GLY A 244 12.35 13.09 -2.24
C GLY A 244 12.06 11.59 -2.16
N GLU A 245 11.68 11.07 -0.99
CA GLU A 245 11.32 9.67 -0.80
C GLU A 245 9.82 9.46 -0.96
N ARG A 246 9.40 8.29 -1.47
CA ARG A 246 7.99 7.98 -1.75
C ARG A 246 7.53 6.74 -0.99
N VAL A 247 6.40 6.88 -0.29
CA VAL A 247 5.64 5.80 0.34
C VAL A 247 4.19 5.82 -0.14
N VAL A 248 3.56 4.65 -0.27
CA VAL A 248 2.17 4.52 -0.74
C VAL A 248 1.40 3.58 0.17
N MET A 249 0.29 4.04 0.74
CA MET A 249 -0.67 3.19 1.43
C MET A 249 -1.76 2.75 0.45
N ASN A 250 -2.13 1.47 0.50
CA ASN A 250 -3.12 0.86 -0.39
C ASN A 250 -4.16 0.11 0.44
N HIS A 251 -5.42 0.48 0.32
CA HIS A 251 -6.53 -0.34 0.78
C HIS A 251 -6.98 -1.23 -0.39
N ILE A 252 -6.74 -2.54 -0.29
CA ILE A 252 -7.07 -3.49 -1.38
C ILE A 252 -8.49 -4.02 -1.22
N ALA A 253 -8.84 -4.37 0.02
CA ALA A 253 -10.15 -4.76 0.51
C ALA A 253 -10.12 -4.86 2.04
N PRO A 254 -11.29 -4.85 2.72
CA PRO A 254 -11.44 -5.34 4.08
C PRO A 254 -10.76 -6.72 4.25
N SER A 255 -9.95 -6.92 5.28
CA SER A 255 -9.18 -8.18 5.47
C SER A 255 -8.98 -8.56 6.95
N HIS A 256 -7.88 -8.18 7.60
CA HIS A 256 -7.72 -8.27 9.07
C HIS A 256 -8.23 -6.99 9.77
N SER A 257 -8.93 -6.15 9.02
CA SER A 257 -9.80 -5.07 9.47
C SER A 257 -10.53 -4.53 8.25
N ASN A 258 -11.69 -3.87 8.43
CA ASN A 258 -12.32 -3.12 7.35
C ASN A 258 -11.53 -1.87 6.92
N SER A 259 -10.51 -1.49 7.70
CA SER A 259 -9.63 -0.35 7.47
C SER A 259 -8.21 -0.75 7.03
N MET A 260 -7.99 -2.04 6.80
CA MET A 260 -6.65 -2.57 6.59
C MET A 260 -5.95 -2.01 5.36
N SER A 261 -4.69 -1.62 5.52
CA SER A 261 -3.85 -1.00 4.49
C SER A 261 -2.53 -1.71 4.35
N VAL A 262 -2.09 -1.90 3.11
CA VAL A 262 -0.74 -2.37 2.78
C VAL A 262 0.12 -1.20 2.34
N ILE A 263 1.28 -1.04 2.95
CA ILE A 263 2.18 0.09 2.69
C ILE A 263 3.36 -0.37 1.85
N THR A 264 3.66 0.35 0.78
CA THR A 264 4.75 0.01 -0.15
C THR A 264 5.78 1.13 -0.22
N PHE A 265 7.02 0.72 -0.41
CA PHE A 265 8.20 1.57 -0.55
C PHE A 265 8.89 1.24 -1.89
N PRO A 266 8.41 1.79 -3.02
CA PRO A 266 8.87 1.37 -4.35
C PRO A 266 10.38 1.51 -4.55
N GLY A 267 10.99 2.59 -4.06
CA GLY A 267 12.45 2.81 -4.15
C GLY A 267 13.28 1.78 -3.38
N TYR A 268 12.66 1.10 -2.40
CA TYR A 268 13.30 0.14 -1.53
C TYR A 268 13.01 -1.31 -1.94
N LYS A 269 12.00 -1.53 -2.80
CA LYS A 269 11.41 -2.86 -3.05
C LYS A 269 10.97 -3.51 -1.74
N ALA A 270 10.27 -2.75 -0.90
CA ALA A 270 9.80 -3.22 0.40
C ALA A 270 8.30 -2.95 0.57
N MET A 271 7.65 -3.75 1.41
CA MET A 271 6.28 -3.50 1.85
C MET A 271 6.09 -3.86 3.31
N GLN A 272 5.13 -3.19 3.95
CA GLN A 272 4.56 -3.58 5.22
C GLN A 272 3.17 -4.14 4.94
N LEU A 273 3.07 -5.46 5.06
CA LEU A 273 1.83 -6.23 4.84
C LEU A 273 1.06 -6.44 6.16
N THR A 274 1.75 -6.26 7.29
CA THR A 274 1.21 -6.40 8.66
C THR A 274 0.43 -7.71 8.81
N ASP A 275 -0.60 -7.78 9.65
CA ASP A 275 -1.29 -9.01 10.07
C ASP A 275 -1.94 -9.82 8.94
N ILE A 276 -2.10 -9.24 7.74
CA ILE A 276 -2.48 -10.00 6.55
C ILE A 276 -1.38 -11.00 6.17
N GLY A 277 -0.11 -10.61 6.32
CA GLY A 277 1.05 -11.42 6.03
C GLY A 277 1.49 -12.24 7.23
N GLN A 278 2.04 -13.43 6.98
CA GLN A 278 2.61 -14.28 8.02
C GLN A 278 3.96 -14.82 7.55
N SER A 279 4.87 -15.05 8.49
CA SER A 279 6.21 -15.61 8.23
C SER A 279 6.33 -16.94 8.95
N GLU A 280 5.70 -17.98 8.39
CA GLU A 280 5.59 -19.31 9.01
C GLU A 280 5.00 -19.26 10.43
N THR A 281 4.04 -18.36 10.62
CA THR A 281 3.27 -18.15 11.85
C THR A 281 1.79 -18.31 11.55
N MET A 282 1.02 -18.78 12.53
CA MET A 282 -0.43 -18.88 12.40
C MET A 282 -1.08 -17.50 12.43
N PRO A 283 -2.12 -17.24 11.60
CA PRO A 283 -3.03 -16.13 11.82
C PRO A 283 -3.50 -16.08 13.27
N TYR A 284 -3.57 -14.87 13.83
CA TYR A 284 -3.82 -14.68 15.26
C TYR A 284 -5.21 -15.17 15.68
N ASN A 285 -5.24 -15.99 16.74
CA ASN A 285 -6.44 -16.45 17.43
C ASN A 285 -7.46 -17.12 16.48
N ASP A 286 -8.71 -16.70 16.51
CA ASP A 286 -9.82 -17.20 15.70
C ASP A 286 -10.18 -16.25 14.56
N PHE A 287 -9.16 -15.62 13.95
CA PHE A 287 -9.33 -14.59 12.92
C PHE A 287 -10.16 -13.40 13.43
N LEU A 288 -9.58 -12.59 14.30
CA LEU A 288 -10.21 -11.34 14.76
C LEU A 288 -10.38 -10.35 13.60
N ASP A 289 -11.47 -9.58 13.62
CA ASP A 289 -11.81 -8.53 12.64
C ASP A 289 -11.63 -9.00 11.17
N PHE A 290 -12.25 -10.14 10.85
CA PHE A 290 -11.89 -10.98 9.71
C PHE A 290 -12.83 -10.93 8.51
N TYR A 291 -12.25 -10.71 7.34
CA TYR A 291 -12.89 -10.67 6.03
C TYR A 291 -12.14 -11.59 5.05
N TYR A 292 -12.56 -12.85 4.96
CA TYR A 292 -11.87 -13.89 4.17
C TYR A 292 -11.58 -13.48 2.72
N ASP A 293 -12.60 -13.08 1.96
CA ASP A 293 -12.44 -12.79 0.52
C ASP A 293 -11.43 -11.66 0.27
N GLY A 294 -11.49 -10.61 1.10
CA GLY A 294 -10.57 -9.50 0.96
C GLY A 294 -9.16 -9.81 1.49
N TRP A 295 -9.01 -10.72 2.45
CA TRP A 295 -7.71 -11.25 2.85
C TRP A 295 -7.06 -12.00 1.68
N ILE A 296 -7.78 -12.93 1.03
CA ILE A 296 -7.28 -13.65 -0.14
C ILE A 296 -6.94 -12.69 -1.29
N LYS A 297 -7.82 -11.73 -1.59
CA LYS A 297 -7.58 -10.69 -2.60
C LYS A 297 -6.31 -9.88 -2.30
N THR A 298 -6.06 -9.56 -1.02
CA THR A 298 -4.89 -8.79 -0.62
C THR A 298 -3.61 -9.60 -0.71
N LEU A 299 -3.64 -10.89 -0.35
CA LEU A 299 -2.51 -11.81 -0.57
C LEU A 299 -2.21 -11.98 -2.07
N ASP A 300 -3.24 -12.13 -2.91
CA ASP A 300 -3.10 -12.20 -4.37
C ASP A 300 -2.50 -10.93 -4.97
N TRP A 301 -2.83 -9.78 -4.42
CA TRP A 301 -2.23 -8.51 -4.80
C TRP A 301 -0.77 -8.45 -4.35
N ALA A 302 -0.47 -8.82 -3.11
CA ALA A 302 0.87 -8.80 -2.51
C ALA A 302 1.86 -9.67 -3.31
N LEU A 303 1.43 -10.87 -3.75
CA LEU A 303 2.23 -11.80 -4.55
C LEU A 303 2.63 -11.26 -5.94
N LYS A 304 2.01 -10.17 -6.41
CA LYS A 304 2.30 -9.54 -7.70
C LYS A 304 3.26 -8.34 -7.58
N GLN A 305 3.66 -7.97 -6.37
CA GLN A 305 4.50 -6.80 -6.14
C GLN A 305 5.99 -7.13 -6.35
N ASP A 306 6.76 -6.17 -6.89
CA ASP A 306 8.22 -6.26 -6.99
C ASP A 306 8.86 -5.87 -5.64
N VAL A 307 8.85 -6.80 -4.69
CA VAL A 307 9.37 -6.62 -3.34
C VAL A 307 10.37 -7.71 -2.96
N ASN A 308 11.41 -7.31 -2.22
CA ASN A 308 12.44 -8.17 -1.67
C ASN A 308 12.43 -8.18 -0.13
N TYR A 309 11.62 -7.34 0.50
CA TYR A 309 11.49 -7.24 1.95
C TYR A 309 10.03 -7.03 2.35
N ILE A 310 9.52 -7.86 3.24
CA ILE A 310 8.11 -7.83 3.67
C ILE A 310 8.07 -7.82 5.19
N ASP A 311 7.73 -6.68 5.76
CA ASP A 311 7.39 -6.62 7.19
C ASP A 311 5.95 -7.08 7.40
N VAL A 312 5.73 -7.92 8.41
CA VAL A 312 4.42 -8.51 8.72
C VAL A 312 3.86 -8.00 10.05
N GLY A 313 4.32 -6.84 10.53
CA GLY A 313 3.79 -6.22 11.76
C GLY A 313 4.25 -6.89 13.05
N HIS A 314 4.76 -8.12 12.95
CA HIS A 314 5.22 -8.92 14.07
C HIS A 314 6.41 -9.81 13.69
N TYR A 315 7.08 -10.35 14.71
CA TYR A 315 8.06 -11.44 14.58
C TYR A 315 9.18 -11.18 13.56
N THR A 316 9.33 -12.06 12.56
CA THR A 316 10.36 -11.98 11.54
C THR A 316 9.74 -11.59 10.19
N PRO A 317 10.45 -10.81 9.35
CA PRO A 317 9.99 -10.49 8.00
C PRO A 317 9.66 -11.75 7.18
N ALA A 318 8.69 -11.63 6.28
CA ALA A 318 8.28 -12.69 5.38
C ALA A 318 9.02 -12.65 4.03
N THR A 319 9.03 -13.80 3.35
CA THR A 319 9.30 -13.89 1.91
C THR A 319 8.00 -14.00 1.12
N LEU A 320 8.05 -13.76 -0.20
CA LEU A 320 6.90 -14.01 -1.07
C LEU A 320 6.43 -15.48 -1.02
N GLN A 321 7.35 -16.42 -0.76
CA GLN A 321 6.98 -17.82 -0.58
C GLN A 321 6.14 -18.02 0.69
N ASN A 322 6.50 -17.36 1.81
CA ASN A 322 5.68 -17.42 3.02
C ASN A 322 4.28 -16.84 2.79
N ILE A 323 4.17 -15.73 2.03
CA ILE A 323 2.88 -15.14 1.65
C ILE A 323 2.04 -16.12 0.81
N LYS A 324 2.69 -16.83 -0.12
CA LYS A 324 2.03 -17.87 -0.92
C LYS A 324 1.56 -19.03 -0.05
N ASP A 325 2.41 -19.50 0.86
CA ASP A 325 2.08 -20.60 1.76
C ASP A 325 0.90 -20.25 2.68
N LEU A 326 0.87 -19.02 3.21
CA LEU A 326 -0.27 -18.51 3.98
C LEU A 326 -1.55 -18.50 3.16
N ARG A 327 -1.49 -18.00 1.92
CA ARG A 327 -2.66 -17.98 1.04
C ARG A 327 -3.20 -19.39 0.79
N GLU A 328 -2.31 -20.35 0.51
CA GLU A 328 -2.68 -21.76 0.30
C GLU A 328 -3.31 -22.35 1.57
N TYR A 329 -2.74 -22.07 2.74
CA TYR A 329 -3.31 -22.45 4.04
C TYR A 329 -4.72 -21.89 4.25
N MET A 330 -4.94 -20.60 4.00
CA MET A 330 -6.24 -19.95 4.19
C MET A 330 -7.32 -20.57 3.30
N VAL A 331 -6.99 -20.83 2.03
CA VAL A 331 -7.91 -21.44 1.06
C VAL A 331 -8.20 -22.89 1.41
N ASP A 332 -7.18 -23.65 1.78
CA ASP A 332 -7.33 -25.06 2.18
C ASP A 332 -8.21 -25.18 3.43
N LEU A 333 -7.93 -24.39 4.47
CA LEU A 333 -8.75 -24.35 5.68
C LEU A 333 -10.21 -23.99 5.38
N HIS A 334 -10.43 -22.95 4.58
CA HIS A 334 -11.78 -22.55 4.16
C HIS A 334 -12.50 -23.70 3.46
N ASN A 335 -11.86 -24.34 2.48
CA ASN A 335 -12.45 -25.41 1.69
C ASN A 335 -12.79 -26.64 2.55
N GLN A 336 -11.88 -27.05 3.43
CA GLN A 336 -12.12 -28.17 4.35
C GLN A 336 -13.30 -27.87 5.27
N VAL A 337 -13.33 -26.70 5.92
CA VAL A 337 -14.42 -26.32 6.83
C VAL A 337 -15.74 -26.20 6.07
N LEU A 338 -15.75 -25.62 4.86
CA LEU A 338 -16.96 -25.50 4.04
C LEU A 338 -17.54 -26.87 3.67
N ALA A 339 -16.69 -27.81 3.26
CA ALA A 339 -17.11 -29.17 2.92
C ALA A 339 -17.73 -29.88 4.14
N LEU A 340 -17.04 -29.87 5.28
CA LEU A 340 -17.50 -30.52 6.52
C LEU A 340 -18.81 -29.89 7.04
N VAL A 341 -18.97 -28.56 6.90
CA VAL A 341 -20.23 -27.87 7.20
C VAL A 341 -21.36 -28.30 6.27
N ARG A 342 -21.09 -28.49 4.97
CA ARG A 342 -22.09 -28.91 3.96
C ARG A 342 -22.47 -30.38 4.13
N GLU A 343 -21.58 -31.21 4.66
CA GLU A 343 -21.87 -32.59 5.08
C GLU A 343 -22.77 -32.67 6.32
N GLY A 344 -23.01 -31.55 7.01
CA GLY A 344 -23.84 -31.50 8.21
C GLY A 344 -23.12 -31.96 9.48
N GLN A 345 -21.78 -31.96 9.50
CA GLN A 345 -21.03 -32.32 10.69
C GLN A 345 -21.25 -31.30 11.82
N SER A 346 -21.41 -31.81 13.04
CA SER A 346 -21.39 -31.00 14.25
C SER A 346 -20.02 -30.36 14.47
N TRP A 347 -19.94 -29.32 15.31
CA TRP A 347 -18.68 -28.69 15.68
C TRP A 347 -17.63 -29.72 16.16
N ASP A 348 -18.01 -30.65 17.06
CA ASP A 348 -17.06 -31.63 17.63
C ASP A 348 -16.48 -32.59 16.59
N GLN A 349 -17.27 -32.98 15.59
CA GLN A 349 -16.81 -33.80 14.48
C GLN A 349 -15.91 -32.99 13.54
N LEU A 350 -16.36 -31.79 13.15
CA LEU A 350 -15.70 -30.95 12.16
C LEU A 350 -14.27 -30.61 12.57
N TYR A 351 -14.04 -30.08 13.78
CA TYR A 351 -12.70 -29.62 14.15
C TYR A 351 -11.68 -30.76 14.25
N ARG A 352 -12.13 -32.00 14.49
CA ARG A 352 -11.28 -33.21 14.50
C ARG A 352 -10.99 -33.72 13.08
N ASN A 353 -11.84 -33.38 12.13
CA ASN A 353 -11.77 -33.83 10.75
C ASN A 353 -10.97 -32.90 9.84
N VAL A 354 -10.82 -31.62 10.20
CA VAL A 354 -9.83 -30.73 9.53
C VAL A 354 -8.42 -31.31 9.70
N LYS A 355 -7.66 -31.35 8.61
CA LYS A 355 -6.29 -31.85 8.56
C LYS A 355 -5.34 -30.73 8.13
N PHE A 356 -4.20 -30.66 8.81
CA PHE A 356 -3.11 -29.76 8.44
C PHE A 356 -1.93 -30.54 7.89
N SER A 357 -1.23 -29.95 6.93
CA SER A 357 0.03 -30.51 6.42
C SER A 357 1.12 -30.48 7.50
N ASP A 358 2.13 -31.33 7.38
CA ASP A 358 3.25 -31.34 8.32
C ASP A 358 4.10 -30.06 8.27
N LYS A 359 3.99 -29.29 7.18
CA LYS A 359 4.58 -27.95 7.07
C LYS A 359 3.84 -26.97 7.98
N VAL A 360 2.51 -26.91 7.90
CA VAL A 360 1.69 -25.98 8.71
C VAL A 360 1.77 -26.32 10.20
N LYS A 361 1.84 -27.61 10.57
CA LYS A 361 2.01 -28.03 11.97
C LYS A 361 3.30 -27.50 12.63
N LYS A 362 4.28 -27.07 11.84
CA LYS A 362 5.55 -26.50 12.34
C LYS A 362 5.53 -24.97 12.45
N TRP A 363 4.45 -24.32 12.00
CA TRP A 363 4.34 -22.86 12.10
C TRP A 363 4.28 -22.40 13.55
N GLY A 364 4.86 -21.22 13.80
CA GLY A 364 4.79 -20.57 15.10
C GLY A 364 3.34 -20.38 15.55
N GLY A 365 3.04 -20.86 16.77
CA GLY A 365 1.69 -20.77 17.34
C GLY A 365 0.71 -21.85 16.86
N PHE A 366 1.14 -22.90 16.13
CA PHE A 366 0.23 -23.96 15.68
C PHE A 366 -0.57 -24.60 16.82
N ASP A 367 0.10 -25.01 17.90
CA ASP A 367 -0.55 -25.72 19.01
C ASP A 367 -1.61 -24.88 19.74
N THR A 368 -1.45 -23.55 19.73
CA THR A 368 -2.40 -22.62 20.36
C THR A 368 -3.46 -22.14 19.39
N MET A 369 -3.09 -21.82 18.15
CA MET A 369 -3.96 -21.13 17.18
C MET A 369 -4.63 -22.08 16.18
N GLY A 370 -4.10 -23.28 15.93
CA GLY A 370 -4.64 -24.18 14.90
C GLY A 370 -6.12 -24.51 15.09
N LYS A 371 -6.53 -24.82 16.32
CA LYS A 371 -7.96 -25.04 16.64
C LYS A 371 -8.78 -23.75 16.59
N LEU A 372 -8.21 -22.62 16.98
CA LEU A 372 -8.87 -21.32 16.97
C LEU A 372 -9.12 -20.84 15.54
N ASN A 373 -8.16 -21.01 14.64
CA ASN A 373 -8.33 -20.77 13.21
C ASN A 373 -9.48 -21.63 12.63
N ILE A 374 -9.60 -22.92 13.01
CA ILE A 374 -10.78 -23.72 12.61
C ILE A 374 -12.07 -23.08 13.12
N ALA A 375 -12.08 -22.62 14.38
CA ALA A 375 -13.25 -21.96 14.97
C ALA A 375 -13.63 -20.67 14.24
N GLY A 376 -12.67 -19.80 13.96
CA GLY A 376 -12.88 -18.56 13.24
C GLY A 376 -13.37 -18.77 11.82
N MET A 377 -12.74 -19.69 11.09
CA MET A 377 -13.18 -20.04 9.74
C MET A 377 -14.59 -20.65 9.74
N TYR A 378 -14.90 -21.51 10.71
CA TYR A 378 -16.24 -22.06 10.88
C TYR A 378 -17.27 -20.96 11.13
N GLN A 379 -16.99 -20.03 12.04
CA GLN A 379 -17.86 -18.88 12.33
C GLN A 379 -18.08 -18.01 11.09
N TRP A 380 -17.02 -17.76 10.30
CA TRP A 380 -17.15 -17.02 9.06
C TRP A 380 -18.05 -17.77 8.05
N ILE A 381 -17.79 -19.07 7.83
CA ILE A 381 -18.50 -19.88 6.84
C ILE A 381 -19.98 -20.04 7.18
N ILE A 382 -20.36 -20.32 8.43
CA ILE A 382 -21.78 -20.53 8.76
C ILE A 382 -22.63 -19.29 8.45
N ASN A 383 -22.02 -18.10 8.51
CA ASN A 383 -22.65 -16.82 8.21
C ASN A 383 -22.61 -16.46 6.71
N HIS A 384 -21.67 -17.02 5.92
CA HIS A 384 -21.41 -16.59 4.53
C HIS A 384 -21.42 -17.71 3.47
N ARG A 385 -21.75 -18.96 3.83
CA ARG A 385 -21.68 -20.13 2.91
C ARG A 385 -22.65 -20.17 1.71
N ARG A 386 -23.58 -19.22 1.60
CA ARG A 386 -24.60 -19.18 0.52
C ARG A 386 -24.14 -18.24 -0.59
N GLY A 387 -24.24 -18.67 -1.85
CA GLY A 387 -23.85 -17.86 -3.01
C GLY A 387 -22.36 -17.91 -3.38
N VAL A 388 -21.55 -18.64 -2.60
CA VAL A 388 -20.15 -18.97 -2.89
C VAL A 388 -20.11 -20.35 -3.56
N TRP A 389 -20.51 -20.39 -4.84
CA TRP A 389 -20.57 -21.60 -5.67
C TRP A 389 -19.29 -21.83 -6.44
#